data_AF-A0AAP5IDT0-F1
#
_entry.id   AF-A0AAP5IDT0-F1
#
_cell.length_a   1.000
_cell.length_b   1.000
_cell.length_c   1.000
_cell.angle_alpha   90.00
_cell.angle_beta   90.00
_cell.angle_gamma   90.00
#
_symmetry.space_group_name_H-M   'P 1'
#
loop_
_entity.id
_entity.type
_entity.pdbx_description
1 polymer ?
#
loop_
_entity_poly.entity_id
_entity_poly.type
_entity_poly.pdbx_seq_one_letter_code
_entity_poly.pdbx_strand_id
1 'polypeptide(L)' 'MILTLLNYQYRAYPDTNQKLELNEWLRICRYWYNWQLGDRFNWWELNRNYVILPQGEYCLISCSVAPPSL' A
#
# COMPACT_ATOMS: atom_id res chain seq x y z
N MET A 1 -18.94 -41.57 4.91
CA MET A 1 -18.94 -41.15 3.49
C MET A 1 -19.78 -39.89 3.40
N ILE A 2 -19.34 -38.88 2.63
CA ILE A 2 -19.87 -37.50 2.54
C ILE A 2 -19.19 -36.52 3.52
N LEU A 3 -18.15 -35.82 3.04
CA LEU A 3 -17.84 -34.39 3.31
C LEU A 3 -16.53 -33.89 2.64
N THR A 4 -15.81 -34.69 1.85
CA THR A 4 -14.55 -34.26 1.20
C THR A 4 -14.67 -33.79 -0.26
N LEU A 5 -15.87 -33.59 -0.81
CA LEU A 5 -16.08 -33.50 -2.26
C LEU A 5 -15.93 -32.11 -2.93
N LEU A 6 -15.57 -31.03 -2.22
CA LEU A 6 -15.58 -29.68 -2.84
C LEU A 6 -14.40 -28.74 -2.49
N ASN A 7 -13.23 -29.25 -2.09
CA ASN A 7 -12.01 -28.42 -2.10
C ASN A 7 -11.37 -28.43 -3.50
N TYR A 8 -12.06 -27.85 -4.49
CA TYR A 8 -11.41 -27.49 -5.74
C TYR A 8 -10.52 -26.27 -5.48
N GLN A 9 -9.25 -26.54 -5.20
CA GLN A 9 -8.24 -25.48 -5.18
C GLN A 9 -8.00 -25.04 -6.63
N TYR A 10 -8.73 -24.02 -7.09
CA TYR A 10 -8.50 -23.40 -8.39
C TYR A 10 -7.11 -22.80 -8.41
N ARG A 11 -6.18 -23.48 -9.09
CA ARG A 11 -4.86 -22.95 -9.38
C ARG A 11 -4.93 -22.26 -10.74
N ALA A 12 -4.67 -20.96 -10.74
CA ALA A 12 -4.42 -20.24 -11.98
C ALA A 12 -3.03 -20.64 -12.49
N TYR A 13 -2.98 -21.22 -13.68
CA TYR A 13 -1.74 -21.51 -14.39
C TYR A 13 -1.64 -20.55 -15.57
N PRO A 14 -1.14 -19.32 -15.33
CA PRO A 14 -1.04 -18.35 -16.41
C PRO A 14 -0.05 -18.83 -17.47
N ASP A 15 -0.41 -18.60 -18.73
CA ASP A 15 0.48 -18.85 -19.85
C ASP A 15 1.67 -17.88 -19.84
N THR A 16 2.62 -18.09 -20.75
CA THR A 16 3.85 -17.29 -20.80
C THR A 16 3.56 -15.80 -21.05
N ASN A 17 2.61 -15.48 -21.92
CA ASN A 17 2.26 -14.09 -22.24
C ASN A 17 1.56 -13.41 -21.06
N GLN A 18 0.63 -14.12 -20.41
CA GLN A 18 -0.04 -13.64 -19.19
C GLN A 18 0.97 -13.38 -18.07
N LYS A 19 1.97 -14.24 -17.89
CA LYS A 19 3.05 -14.01 -16.90
C LYS A 19 3.86 -12.77 -17.22
N LEU A 20 4.17 -12.51 -18.49
CA LEU A 20 4.90 -11.31 -18.90
C LEU A 20 4.09 -10.05 -18.57
N GLU A 21 2.81 -10.05 -18.91
CA GLU A 21 1.90 -8.93 -18.61
C GLU A 21 1.78 -8.68 -17.10
N LEU A 22 1.55 -9.74 -16.32
CA LEU A 22 1.47 -9.63 -14.86
C LEU A 22 2.76 -9.10 -14.23
N ASN A 23 3.92 -9.51 -14.73
CA ASN A 23 5.20 -9.00 -14.26
C ASN A 23 5.41 -7.53 -14.61
N GLU A 24 4.95 -7.09 -15.78
CA GLU A 24 5.01 -5.69 -16.18
C GLU A 24 4.14 -4.82 -15.28
N TRP A 25 2.88 -5.22 -15.05
CA TRP A 25 1.99 -4.53 -14.13
C TRP A 25 2.53 -4.50 -12.70
N LEU A 26 3.10 -5.62 -12.23
CA LEU A 26 3.74 -5.69 -10.92
C LEU A 26 4.90 -4.69 -10.79
N ARG A 27 5.71 -4.53 -11.85
CA ARG A 27 6.81 -3.55 -11.88
C ARG A 27 6.28 -2.13 -11.78
N ILE A 28 5.24 -1.80 -12.57
CA ILE A 28 4.59 -0.49 -12.56
C ILE A 28 4.02 -0.18 -11.17
N CYS A 29 3.25 -1.11 -10.59
CA CYS A 29 2.65 -0.93 -9.27
C CYS A 29 3.70 -0.72 -8.18
N ARG A 30 4.82 -1.47 -8.21
CA ARG A 30 5.92 -1.30 -7.26
C ARG A 30 6.58 0.08 -7.38
N TYR A 31 6.79 0.55 -8.60
CA TYR A 31 7.33 1.89 -8.84
C TYR A 31 6.43 2.97 -8.25
N TRP A 32 5.13 2.93 -8.58
CA TRP A 32 4.15 3.91 -8.07
C TRP A 32 4.00 3.86 -6.56
N TYR A 33 3.96 2.66 -5.98
CA TYR A 33 3.89 2.49 -4.54
C TYR A 33 5.09 3.12 -3.83
N ASN A 34 6.31 2.84 -4.30
CA ASN A 34 7.52 3.41 -3.71
C ASN A 34 7.57 4.94 -3.88
N TRP A 35 7.10 5.45 -5.00
CA TRP A 35 7.01 6.90 -5.23
C TRP A 35 6.02 7.56 -4.27
N GLN A 36 4.81 7.01 -4.13
CA GLN A 36 3.79 7.51 -3.21
C GLN A 36 4.23 7.47 -1.74
N LEU A 37 4.95 6.41 -1.35
CA LEU A 37 5.56 6.34 -0.01
C LEU A 37 6.58 7.46 0.21
N GLY A 38 7.44 7.70 -0.78
CA GLY A 38 8.42 8.79 -0.72
C GLY A 38 7.76 10.16 -0.58
N ASP A 39 6.72 10.43 -1.37
CA ASP A 39 5.95 11.67 -1.29
C ASP A 39 5.28 11.82 0.09
N ARG A 40 4.70 10.73 0.63
CA ARG A 40 4.09 10.75 1.96
C ARG A 40 5.10 11.03 3.07
N PHE A 41 6.30 10.44 3.00
CA PHE A 41 7.38 10.73 3.95
C PHE A 41 7.86 12.17 3.84
N ASN A 42 8.05 12.68 2.61
CA ASN A 42 8.42 14.08 2.40
C ASN A 42 7.36 15.03 2.97
N TRP A 43 6.08 14.75 2.72
CA TRP A 43 4.99 15.53 3.30
C TRP A 43 5.04 15.51 4.83
N TRP A 44 5.25 14.35 5.44
CA TRP A 44 5.38 14.24 6.90
C TRP A 44 6.57 15.06 7.43
N GLU A 45 7.75 14.97 6.82
CA GLU A 45 8.92 15.73 7.24
C GLU A 45 8.71 17.25 7.13
N LEU A 46 7.99 17.70 6.09
CA LEU A 46 7.71 19.13 5.87
C LEU A 46 6.58 19.67 6.74
N ASN A 47 5.63 18.83 7.18
CA ASN A 47 4.44 19.24 7.92
C ASN A 47 4.46 18.83 9.39
N ARG A 48 5.43 18.02 9.83
CA ARG A 48 5.58 17.72 11.25
C ARG A 48 5.97 19.01 11.99
N ASN A 49 5.23 19.33 13.04
CA ASN A 49 5.63 20.34 14.01
C ASN A 49 6.16 19.63 15.25
N TYR A 50 7.33 20.07 15.74
CA TYR A 50 7.83 19.65 17.05
C TYR A 50 7.05 20.38 18.14
N VAL A 51 5.83 19.92 18.42
CA VAL A 51 5.14 20.34 19.63
C VAL A 51 5.84 19.65 20.80
N ILE A 52 6.67 20.41 21.55
CA ILE A 52 7.15 19.97 22.85
C ILE A 52 5.96 20.06 23.79
N LEU A 53 5.27 18.93 23.98
CA LEU A 53 4.20 18.83 24.95
C LEU A 53 4.81 18.84 26.36
N PRO A 54 4.36 19.73 27.28
CA PRO A 54 4.93 19.80 28.63
C PRO A 54 4.62 18.57 29.50
N GLN A 55 3.65 17.74 29.09
CA GLN A 55 3.36 16.45 29.69
C GLN A 55 3.11 15.45 28.56
N GLY A 56 3.93 14.42 28.50
CA GLY A 56 3.99 13.52 27.35
C GLY A 56 2.69 12.75 27.13
N GLU A 57 2.04 13.02 26.01
CA GLU A 57 1.38 12.02 25.17
C GLU A 57 1.58 12.45 23.70
N TYR A 58 2.17 11.57 22.91
CA TYR A 58 2.50 11.70 21.49
C TYR A 58 1.43 12.40 20.63
N CYS A 59 1.88 13.14 19.61
CA CYS A 59 0.99 13.78 18.64
C CYS A 59 0.25 12.71 17.81
N LEU A 60 -1.05 12.53 18.09
CA LEU A 60 -2.03 11.83 17.25
C LEU A 60 -2.30 12.65 15.97
N ILE A 61 -1.29 12.88 15.13
CA ILE A 61 -1.58 13.35 13.77
C ILE A 61 -2.15 12.15 13.02
N SER A 62 -3.49 12.03 13.08
CA SER A 62 -4.25 11.27 12.11
C SER A 62 -3.76 11.71 10.74
N CYS A 63 -3.13 10.78 10.05
CA CYS A 63 -2.86 10.88 8.63
C CYS A 63 -4.18 10.85 7.87
N SER A 64 -5.02 11.88 8.00
CA SER A 64 -6.09 12.10 7.04
C SER A 64 -5.43 12.34 5.69
N VAL A 65 -5.91 11.61 4.68
CA VAL A 65 -5.56 11.77 3.27
C VAL A 65 -5.45 13.27 2.98
N ALA A 66 -4.33 13.70 2.38
CA ALA A 66 -4.19 15.10 1.98
C ALA A 66 -5.46 15.49 1.21
N PRO A 67 -6.14 16.60 1.58
CA PRO A 67 -7.36 16.97 0.87
C PRO A 67 -7.04 17.03 -0.62
N PRO A 68 -7.88 16.42 -1.48
CA PRO A 68 -7.60 16.41 -2.91
C PRO A 68 -7.43 17.85 -3.37
N SER A 69 -6.31 18.11 -4.07
CA SER A 69 -6.01 19.41 -4.65
C SER A 69 -7.18 19.85 -5.54
N LEU A 70 -7.83 20.96 -5.18
CA LEU A 70 -8.76 21.70 -6.04
C LEU A 70 -8.02 22.27 -7.24
#